data_AF-A0AB36DTD3-F1
#
_entry.id   AF-A0AB36DTD3-F1
#
_cell.length_a   1.000
_cell.length_b   1.000
_cell.length_c   1.000
_cell.angle_alpha   90.00
_cell.angle_beta   90.00
_cell.angle_gamma   90.00
#
_symmetry.space_group_name_H-M   'P 1'
#
loop_
_entity.id
_entity.type
_entity.pdbx_description
1 polymer ?
#
loop_
_entity_poly.entity_id
_entity_poly.type
_entity_poly.pdbx_seq_one_letter_code
_entity_poly.pdbx_strand_id
1 'polypeptide(L)'
;MSLLISLSLSSCTSIISRHLRNSSGKTPQDPIVDPNINNNQSEQLQATRNSLATLLNGQTNTLSSYNDYAKLKQNLMAAYSAATTVQNNENASLENLRDAVRQLKNALNTANQTRTTFNNENGDLIQKYHDLETALNNRGMVLEGLENPNYQLIKTHLTGLYDNAQTVVDNTLIPAEDVNKPVLQNLQILTQSLGDSTTQESLMMQKLALIS
;
A
#
# COMPACT_ATOMS: atom_id res chain seq x y z
N MET A 1 -27.99 -28.20 26.06
CA MET A 1 -27.77 -29.55 25.49
C MET A 1 -26.54 -29.46 24.60
N SER A 2 -25.51 -30.25 24.92
CA SER A 2 -24.23 -30.44 24.20
C SER A 2 -23.22 -29.29 24.21
N LEU A 3 -21.90 -29.50 24.40
CA LEU A 3 -21.11 -30.52 25.11
C LEU A 3 -19.70 -29.92 25.24
N LEU A 4 -19.07 -30.03 26.42
CA LEU A 4 -17.70 -29.61 26.71
C LEU A 4 -16.68 -30.54 26.04
N ILE A 5 -15.56 -30.03 25.53
CA ILE A 5 -14.29 -30.76 25.51
C ILE A 5 -13.13 -29.83 25.89
N SER A 6 -12.68 -30.00 27.12
CA SER A 6 -11.38 -29.61 27.66
C SER A 6 -10.34 -30.63 27.20
N LEU A 7 -9.17 -30.19 26.72
CA LEU A 7 -7.98 -31.04 26.64
C LEU A 7 -6.87 -30.44 27.48
N SER A 8 -6.36 -31.24 28.41
CA SER A 8 -5.19 -30.96 29.21
C SER A 8 -4.21 -32.13 29.15
N LEU A 9 -2.93 -31.74 29.33
CA LEU A 9 -1.82 -32.45 29.98
C LEU A 9 -0.85 -33.37 29.21
N SER A 10 0.36 -33.27 29.76
CA SER A 10 1.50 -34.20 29.82
C SER A 10 2.59 -34.02 28.75
N SER A 11 3.72 -33.37 29.07
CA SER A 11 4.84 -33.78 29.94
C SER A 11 5.70 -34.90 29.35
N CYS A 12 6.95 -34.58 29.02
CA CYS A 12 8.07 -35.53 29.07
C CYS A 12 9.35 -34.74 29.39
N THR A 13 9.71 -34.76 30.67
CA THR A 13 11.08 -34.59 31.16
C THR A 13 11.95 -35.71 30.61
N SER A 14 13.17 -35.40 30.16
CA SER A 14 14.23 -36.39 29.99
C SER A 14 15.39 -36.05 30.91
N ILE A 15 15.55 -36.90 31.91
CA ILE A 15 16.71 -37.03 32.79
C ILE A 15 17.78 -37.82 32.02
N ILE A 16 19.06 -37.47 32.16
CA ILE A 16 20.16 -38.34 32.63
C ILE A 16 21.45 -37.50 32.64
N SER A 17 21.83 -37.07 33.85
CA SER A 17 23.23 -36.83 34.22
C SER A 17 23.69 -38.00 35.06
N ARG A 18 24.71 -38.73 34.60
CA ARG A 18 25.87 -39.20 35.38
C ARG A 18 26.65 -40.28 34.60
N HIS A 19 27.85 -39.92 34.18
CA HIS A 19 28.97 -40.85 34.20
C HIS A 19 30.18 -40.16 34.85
N LEU A 20 30.40 -40.49 36.12
CA LEU A 20 31.67 -40.27 36.80
C LEU A 20 32.61 -41.41 36.38
N ARG A 21 33.70 -41.09 35.69
CA ARG A 21 34.92 -41.90 35.71
C ARG A 21 36.12 -40.97 35.84
N ASN A 22 36.79 -41.10 36.96
CA ASN A 22 38.06 -40.45 37.28
C ASN A 22 39.20 -41.35 36.77
N SER A 23 40.23 -40.81 36.08
CA SER A 23 41.63 -41.29 36.15
C SER A 23 42.58 -40.48 35.24
N SER A 24 43.52 -39.76 35.88
CA SER A 24 44.96 -39.64 35.56
C SER A 24 45.45 -38.89 34.29
N GLY A 25 45.87 -37.63 34.52
CA GLY A 25 47.19 -37.06 34.17
C GLY A 25 47.67 -36.95 32.70
N LYS A 26 47.82 -35.70 32.20
CA LYS A 26 49.08 -35.05 31.76
C LYS A 26 48.81 -33.77 30.93
N THR A 27 49.47 -32.67 31.37
CA THR A 27 49.80 -31.38 30.69
C THR A 27 48.68 -30.45 30.18
N PRO A 28 48.80 -29.10 30.35
CA PRO A 28 47.84 -28.14 29.86
C PRO A 28 47.97 -27.97 28.35
N GLN A 29 46.94 -28.34 27.58
CA GLN A 29 46.73 -27.85 26.23
C GLN A 29 45.94 -26.55 26.32
N ASP A 30 46.41 -25.54 25.56
CA ASP A 30 45.74 -24.26 25.35
C ASP A 30 44.23 -24.41 25.11
N PRO A 31 43.42 -23.40 25.46
CA PRO A 31 41.98 -23.48 25.27
C PRO A 31 41.70 -23.71 23.77
N ILE A 32 41.10 -24.86 23.47
CA ILE A 32 40.46 -25.11 22.19
C ILE A 32 39.40 -24.02 22.04
N VAL A 33 39.67 -23.04 21.19
CA VAL A 33 38.65 -22.12 20.70
C VAL A 33 37.63 -22.99 19.96
N ASP A 34 36.45 -23.15 20.56
CA ASP A 34 35.31 -23.78 19.91
C ASP A 34 34.98 -22.98 18.63
N PRO A 35 35.09 -23.57 17.41
CA PRO A 35 34.77 -22.87 16.17
C PRO A 35 33.27 -22.55 16.01
N ASN A 36 32.41 -23.06 16.88
CA ASN A 36 30.97 -23.13 16.65
C ASN A 36 30.17 -21.89 17.07
N ILE A 37 30.80 -20.82 17.55
CA ILE A 37 30.10 -19.57 17.87
C ILE A 37 29.73 -18.76 16.60
N ASN A 38 30.42 -19.00 15.47
CA ASN A 38 30.22 -18.24 14.22
C ASN A 38 29.11 -18.76 13.30
N ASN A 39 28.64 -20.01 13.46
CA ASN A 39 27.63 -20.58 12.55
C ASN A 39 26.26 -19.92 12.73
N ASN A 40 25.86 -19.61 13.96
CA ASN A 40 24.55 -18.99 14.23
C ASN A 40 24.44 -17.55 13.70
N GLN A 41 25.53 -16.76 13.71
CA GLN A 41 25.48 -15.36 13.27
C GLN A 41 25.43 -15.24 11.75
N SER A 42 26.23 -16.04 11.03
CA SER A 42 26.22 -16.06 9.56
C SER A 42 24.86 -16.54 9.03
N GLU A 43 24.31 -17.59 9.62
CA GLU A 43 22.96 -18.08 9.27
C GLU A 43 21.88 -17.03 9.57
N GLN A 44 21.93 -16.37 10.72
CA GLN A 44 20.98 -15.29 11.05
C GLN A 44 21.10 -14.10 10.08
N LEU A 45 22.31 -13.74 9.67
CA LEU A 45 22.54 -12.66 8.71
C LEU A 45 21.92 -13.00 7.36
N GLN A 46 22.20 -14.19 6.84
CA GLN A 46 21.62 -14.64 5.57
C GLN A 46 20.09 -14.75 5.64
N ALA A 47 19.55 -15.31 6.73
CA ALA A 47 18.10 -15.40 6.94
C ALA A 47 17.45 -14.02 6.99
N THR A 48 18.09 -13.03 7.65
CA THR A 48 17.56 -11.66 7.72
C THR A 48 17.63 -10.96 6.35
N ARG A 49 18.70 -11.15 5.58
CA ARG A 49 18.77 -10.68 4.18
C ARG A 49 17.67 -11.28 3.32
N ASN A 50 17.40 -12.57 3.44
CA ASN A 50 16.32 -13.24 2.68
C ASN A 50 14.94 -12.70 3.08
N SER A 51 14.72 -12.44 4.38
CA SER A 51 13.48 -11.83 4.86
C SER A 51 13.28 -10.42 4.30
N LEU A 52 14.34 -9.59 4.30
CA LEU A 52 14.28 -8.24 3.72
C LEU A 52 14.04 -8.30 2.21
N ALA A 53 14.74 -9.15 1.48
CA ALA A 53 14.53 -9.36 0.04
C ALA A 53 13.09 -9.79 -0.29
N THR A 54 12.49 -10.66 0.53
CA THR A 54 11.10 -11.09 0.35
C THR A 54 10.12 -9.91 0.49
N LEU A 55 10.35 -9.03 1.47
CA LEU A 55 9.54 -7.81 1.62
C LEU A 55 9.71 -6.86 0.42
N LEU A 56 10.95 -6.68 -0.06
CA LEU A 56 11.27 -5.83 -1.21
C LEU A 56 10.63 -6.34 -2.50
N ASN A 57 10.57 -7.66 -2.71
CA ASN A 57 9.92 -8.26 -3.88
C ASN A 57 8.42 -7.92 -3.98
N GLY A 58 7.77 -7.57 -2.87
CA GLY A 58 6.38 -7.12 -2.85
C GLY A 58 6.16 -5.67 -3.31
N GLN A 59 7.23 -4.89 -3.49
CA GLN A 59 7.17 -3.43 -3.69
C GLN A 59 6.19 -3.00 -4.78
N THR A 60 6.31 -3.55 -6.00
CA THR A 60 5.48 -3.13 -7.14
C THR A 60 3.99 -3.30 -6.84
N ASN A 61 3.59 -4.48 -6.36
CA ASN A 61 2.18 -4.77 -6.07
C ASN A 61 1.67 -3.92 -4.91
N THR A 62 2.47 -3.75 -3.85
CA THR A 62 2.13 -2.89 -2.73
C THR A 62 1.92 -1.45 -3.20
N LEU A 63 2.88 -0.84 -3.91
CA LEU A 63 2.79 0.55 -4.34
C LEU A 63 1.62 0.81 -5.30
N SER A 64 1.31 -0.13 -6.19
CA SER A 64 0.14 -0.03 -7.08
C SER A 64 -1.19 -0.02 -6.30
N SER A 65 -1.27 -0.72 -5.16
CA SER A 65 -2.47 -0.72 -4.31
C SER A 65 -2.72 0.60 -3.55
N TYR A 66 -1.80 1.56 -3.65
CA TYR A 66 -1.91 2.91 -3.07
C TYR A 66 -1.93 4.02 -4.13
N ASN A 67 -2.27 3.71 -5.40
CA ASN A 67 -2.34 4.72 -6.46
C ASN A 67 -3.27 5.89 -6.09
N ASP A 68 -4.40 5.60 -5.45
CA ASP A 68 -5.37 6.62 -5.02
C ASP A 68 -5.01 7.27 -3.68
N TYR A 69 -3.82 7.01 -3.14
CA TYR A 69 -3.40 7.48 -1.82
C TYR A 69 -1.96 8.00 -1.89
N ALA A 70 -1.74 9.07 -2.66
CA ALA A 70 -0.42 9.59 -3.02
C ALA A 70 0.54 9.74 -1.83
N LYS A 71 0.10 10.32 -0.71
CA LYS A 71 0.95 10.49 0.49
C LYS A 71 1.41 9.16 1.07
N LEU A 72 0.51 8.18 1.13
CA LEU A 72 0.83 6.83 1.63
C LEU A 72 1.80 6.13 0.68
N LYS A 73 1.57 6.23 -0.64
CA LYS A 73 2.45 5.68 -1.66
C LYS A 73 3.86 6.28 -1.59
N GLN A 74 3.97 7.60 -1.44
CA GLN A 74 5.25 8.30 -1.30
C GLN A 74 6.01 7.85 -0.05
N ASN A 75 5.35 7.76 1.10
CA ASN A 75 5.95 7.28 2.35
C ASN A 75 6.43 5.82 2.21
N LEU A 76 5.66 4.97 1.55
CA LEU A 76 6.06 3.60 1.26
C LEU A 76 7.25 3.54 0.29
N MET A 77 7.27 4.35 -0.77
CA MET A 77 8.41 4.45 -1.69
C MET A 77 9.69 4.81 -0.95
N ALA A 78 9.64 5.77 -0.02
CA ALA A 78 10.78 6.14 0.81
C ALA A 78 11.24 4.98 1.72
N ALA A 79 10.30 4.27 2.36
CA ALA A 79 10.62 3.11 3.20
C ALA A 79 11.24 1.96 2.39
N TYR A 80 10.71 1.66 1.21
CA TYR A 80 11.29 0.69 0.28
C TYR A 80 12.70 1.11 -0.17
N SER A 81 12.92 2.38 -0.52
CA SER A 81 14.23 2.89 -0.92
C SER A 81 15.27 2.77 0.21
N ALA A 82 14.88 3.08 1.45
CA ALA A 82 15.74 2.92 2.61
C ALA A 82 16.10 1.45 2.85
N ALA A 83 15.12 0.55 2.79
CA ALA A 83 15.31 -0.89 2.92
C ALA A 83 16.23 -1.46 1.82
N THR A 84 16.05 -1.04 0.56
CA THR A 84 16.90 -1.43 -0.57
C THR A 84 18.35 -0.98 -0.37
N THR A 85 18.56 0.22 0.17
CA THR A 85 19.91 0.73 0.47
C THR A 85 20.64 -0.18 1.46
N VAL A 86 19.95 -0.62 2.52
CA VAL A 86 20.52 -1.58 3.49
C VAL A 86 20.73 -2.95 2.87
N GLN A 87 19.78 -3.44 2.07
CA GLN A 87 19.88 -4.74 1.39
C GLN A 87 21.10 -4.80 0.45
N ASN A 88 21.37 -3.72 -0.29
CA ASN A 88 22.47 -3.63 -1.24
C ASN A 88 23.83 -3.38 -0.57
N ASN A 89 23.86 -3.06 0.73
CA ASN A 89 25.11 -2.94 1.47
C ASN A 89 25.62 -4.34 1.88
N GLU A 90 26.65 -4.83 1.19
CA GLU A 90 27.29 -6.12 1.46
C GLU A 90 27.84 -6.23 2.89
N ASN A 91 28.25 -5.10 3.48
CA ASN A 91 28.82 -5.01 4.83
C ASN A 91 27.78 -4.64 5.90
N ALA A 92 26.48 -4.66 5.58
CA ALA A 92 25.43 -4.39 6.56
C ALA A 92 25.51 -5.40 7.73
N SER A 93 25.52 -4.88 8.96
CA SER A 93 25.46 -5.71 10.16
C SER A 93 24.09 -6.41 10.27
N LEU A 94 24.04 -7.47 11.08
CA LEU A 94 22.79 -8.14 11.41
C LEU A 94 21.75 -7.19 12.03
N GLU A 95 22.20 -6.22 12.85
CA GLU A 95 21.34 -5.20 13.45
C GLU A 95 20.77 -4.25 12.39
N ASN A 96 21.59 -3.75 11.46
CA ASN A 96 21.13 -2.91 10.36
C ASN A 96 20.02 -3.60 9.54
N LEU A 97 20.22 -4.89 9.23
CA LEU A 97 19.24 -5.67 8.48
C LEU A 97 17.95 -5.89 9.26
N ARG A 98 18.04 -6.20 10.57
CA ARG A 98 16.86 -6.35 11.45
C ARG A 98 16.08 -5.05 11.56
N ASP A 99 16.77 -3.93 11.68
CA ASP A 99 16.15 -2.62 11.71
C ASP A 99 15.49 -2.25 10.39
N ALA A 100 16.12 -2.53 9.25
CA ALA A 100 15.48 -2.33 7.95
C ALA A 100 14.20 -3.17 7.78
N VAL A 101 14.24 -4.45 8.18
CA VAL A 101 13.04 -5.31 8.18
C VAL A 101 11.94 -4.74 9.08
N ARG A 102 12.28 -4.33 10.30
CA ARG A 102 11.34 -3.76 11.27
C ARG A 102 10.73 -2.45 10.75
N GLN A 103 11.54 -1.55 10.22
CA GLN A 103 11.09 -0.26 9.70
C GLN A 103 10.19 -0.44 8.47
N LEU A 104 10.54 -1.31 7.53
CA LEU A 104 9.70 -1.58 6.36
C LEU A 104 8.37 -2.20 6.77
N LYS A 105 8.36 -3.20 7.67
CA LYS A 105 7.11 -3.78 8.21
C LYS A 105 6.25 -2.74 8.91
N ASN A 106 6.85 -1.85 9.70
CA ASN A 106 6.12 -0.78 10.37
C ASN A 106 5.50 0.19 9.36
N ALA A 107 6.24 0.62 8.34
CA ALA A 107 5.72 1.50 7.29
C ALA A 107 4.55 0.84 6.53
N LEU A 108 4.65 -0.45 6.20
CA LEU A 108 3.58 -1.23 5.58
C LEU A 108 2.32 -1.29 6.46
N ASN A 109 2.50 -1.58 7.75
CA ASN A 109 1.41 -1.64 8.71
C ASN A 109 0.73 -0.27 8.90
N THR A 110 1.52 0.80 9.06
CA THR A 110 1.01 2.16 9.18
C THR A 110 0.22 2.57 7.94
N ALA A 111 0.75 2.36 6.73
CA ALA A 111 0.02 2.67 5.51
C ALA A 111 -1.30 1.91 5.41
N ASN A 112 -1.32 0.63 5.77
CA ASN A 112 -2.53 -0.19 5.72
C ASN A 112 -3.57 0.24 6.77
N GLN A 113 -3.12 0.59 7.98
CA GLN A 113 -3.99 1.10 9.04
C GLN A 113 -4.58 2.45 8.65
N THR A 114 -3.74 3.40 8.18
CA THR A 114 -4.21 4.72 7.74
C THR A 114 -5.22 4.61 6.59
N ARG A 115 -4.95 3.77 5.58
CA ARG A 115 -5.92 3.52 4.50
C ARG A 115 -7.22 2.93 5.03
N THR A 116 -7.14 1.90 5.88
CA THR A 116 -8.33 1.27 6.47
C THR A 116 -9.18 2.28 7.25
N THR A 117 -8.56 3.08 8.12
CA THR A 117 -9.24 4.11 8.89
C THR A 117 -9.88 5.15 7.97
N PHE A 118 -9.12 5.69 7.02
CA PHE A 118 -9.64 6.67 6.06
C PHE A 118 -10.85 6.09 5.31
N ASN A 119 -10.76 4.86 4.83
CA ASN A 119 -11.83 4.24 4.06
C ASN A 119 -13.10 4.03 4.88
N ASN A 120 -12.96 3.60 6.13
CA ASN A 120 -14.09 3.43 7.04
C ASN A 120 -14.77 4.76 7.38
N GLU A 121 -14.01 5.85 7.47
CA GLU A 121 -14.52 7.18 7.82
C GLU A 121 -15.09 7.94 6.62
N ASN A 122 -14.72 7.57 5.38
CA ASN A 122 -14.96 8.39 4.19
C ASN A 122 -15.65 7.60 3.05
N GLY A 123 -16.53 6.65 3.38
CA GLY A 123 -17.21 5.79 2.39
C GLY A 123 -17.90 6.56 1.25
N ASP A 124 -18.70 7.59 1.56
CA ASP A 124 -19.39 8.40 0.55
C ASP A 124 -18.42 9.17 -0.35
N LEU A 125 -17.32 9.66 0.21
CA LEU A 125 -16.31 10.39 -0.53
C LEU A 125 -15.59 9.47 -1.51
N ILE A 126 -15.25 8.25 -1.07
CA ILE A 126 -14.63 7.22 -1.90
C ILE A 126 -15.58 6.81 -3.03
N GLN A 127 -16.87 6.61 -2.74
CA GLN A 127 -17.85 6.31 -3.77
C GLN A 127 -17.90 7.42 -4.82
N LYS A 128 -17.98 8.69 -4.40
CA LYS A 128 -18.03 9.81 -5.35
C LYS A 128 -16.74 9.98 -6.15
N TYR A 129 -15.59 9.71 -5.54
CA TYR A 129 -14.32 9.69 -6.26
C TYR A 129 -14.31 8.64 -7.38
N HIS A 130 -14.75 7.41 -7.11
CA HIS A 130 -14.85 6.36 -8.13
C HIS A 130 -15.96 6.62 -9.17
N ASP A 131 -17.03 7.32 -8.79
CA ASP A 131 -18.03 7.81 -9.76
C ASP A 131 -17.37 8.79 -10.76
N LEU A 132 -16.46 9.66 -10.30
CA LEU A 132 -15.71 10.57 -11.18
C LEU A 132 -14.75 9.82 -12.10
N GLU A 133 -14.02 8.82 -11.61
CA GLU A 133 -13.17 7.96 -12.46
C GLU A 133 -13.98 7.28 -13.56
N THR A 134 -15.17 6.78 -13.21
CA THR A 134 -16.09 6.18 -14.17
C THR A 134 -16.57 7.20 -15.20
N ALA A 135 -16.90 8.42 -14.78
CA ALA A 135 -17.31 9.49 -15.68
C ALA A 135 -16.17 9.89 -16.64
N LEU A 136 -14.93 9.99 -16.15
CA LEU A 136 -13.74 10.31 -16.94
C LEU A 136 -13.49 9.28 -18.05
N ASN A 137 -13.77 7.99 -17.80
CA ASN A 137 -13.66 6.94 -18.83
C ASN A 137 -14.59 7.18 -20.04
N ASN A 138 -15.68 7.91 -19.86
CA ASN A 138 -16.63 8.23 -20.93
C ASN A 138 -16.31 9.54 -21.67
N ARG A 139 -15.32 10.32 -21.20
CA ARG A 139 -14.97 11.65 -21.74
C ARG A 139 -14.81 11.66 -23.26
N GLY A 140 -14.00 10.75 -23.79
CA GLY A 140 -13.71 10.69 -25.23
C GLY A 140 -14.99 10.54 -26.06
N MET A 141 -15.78 9.51 -25.75
CA MET A 141 -17.05 9.23 -26.43
C MET A 141 -18.02 10.41 -26.37
N VAL A 142 -18.17 11.06 -25.22
CA VAL A 142 -19.09 12.19 -25.06
C VAL A 142 -18.64 13.40 -25.87
N LEU A 143 -17.35 13.74 -25.82
CA LEU A 143 -16.81 14.92 -26.50
C LEU A 143 -16.73 14.73 -28.03
N GLU A 144 -16.45 13.52 -28.52
CA GLU A 144 -16.50 13.18 -29.95
C GLU A 144 -17.92 13.35 -30.51
N GLY A 145 -18.96 13.07 -29.71
CA GLY A 145 -20.36 13.30 -30.06
C GLY A 145 -20.77 14.78 -30.19
N LEU A 146 -19.85 15.71 -29.95
CA LEU A 146 -20.06 17.17 -29.92
C LEU A 146 -19.14 17.94 -30.88
N GLU A 147 -18.51 17.27 -31.85
CA GLU A 147 -17.61 17.91 -32.82
C GLU A 147 -18.31 18.90 -33.78
N ASN A 148 -19.63 18.80 -33.94
CA ASN A 148 -20.38 19.75 -34.76
C ASN A 148 -20.21 21.20 -34.22
N PRO A 149 -19.87 22.19 -35.06
CA PRO A 149 -19.69 23.59 -34.64
C PRO A 149 -20.87 24.19 -33.86
N ASN A 150 -22.10 23.72 -34.09
CA ASN A 150 -23.28 24.19 -33.37
C ASN A 150 -23.28 23.78 -31.88
N TYR A 151 -22.46 22.81 -31.48
CA TYR A 151 -22.41 22.28 -30.11
C TYR A 151 -21.16 22.71 -29.34
N GLN A 152 -20.38 23.66 -29.87
CA GLN A 152 -19.11 24.05 -29.25
C GLN A 152 -19.28 24.58 -27.83
N LEU A 153 -20.37 25.31 -27.52
CA LEU A 153 -20.64 25.77 -26.16
C LEU A 153 -20.85 24.60 -25.18
N ILE A 154 -21.58 23.56 -25.60
CA ILE A 154 -21.76 22.33 -24.81
C ILE A 154 -20.41 21.64 -24.63
N LYS A 155 -19.65 21.48 -25.72
CA LYS A 155 -18.34 20.84 -25.72
C LYS A 155 -17.37 21.55 -24.76
N THR A 156 -17.29 22.89 -24.81
CA THR A 156 -16.46 23.69 -23.91
C THR A 156 -16.87 23.52 -22.46
N HIS A 157 -18.18 23.58 -22.16
CA HIS A 157 -18.68 23.38 -20.80
C HIS A 157 -18.32 22.00 -20.24
N LEU A 158 -18.61 20.93 -20.99
CA LEU A 158 -18.31 19.56 -20.57
C LEU A 158 -16.80 19.32 -20.45
N THR A 159 -15.99 19.90 -21.35
CA THR A 159 -14.52 19.83 -21.25
C THR A 159 -14.06 20.40 -19.90
N GLY A 160 -14.59 21.56 -19.49
CA GLY A 160 -14.28 22.14 -18.18
C GLY A 160 -14.70 21.26 -17.01
N LEU A 161 -15.86 20.60 -17.07
CA LEU A 161 -16.28 19.64 -16.05
C LEU A 161 -15.33 18.42 -15.99
N TYR A 162 -14.94 17.87 -17.13
CA TYR A 162 -14.00 16.75 -17.19
C TYR A 162 -12.60 17.14 -16.71
N ASP A 163 -12.11 18.33 -17.02
CA ASP A 163 -10.81 18.80 -16.55
C ASP A 163 -10.79 19.02 -15.03
N ASN A 164 -11.90 19.53 -14.47
CA ASN A 164 -12.08 19.60 -13.02
C ASN A 164 -12.09 18.22 -12.38
N ALA A 165 -12.78 17.25 -13.00
CA ALA A 165 -12.84 15.88 -12.49
C ALA A 165 -11.46 15.20 -12.54
N GLN A 166 -10.72 15.40 -13.64
CA GLN A 166 -9.35 14.90 -13.79
C GLN A 166 -8.44 15.47 -12.70
N THR A 167 -8.54 16.77 -12.42
CA THR A 167 -7.75 17.43 -11.36
C THR A 167 -8.04 16.81 -9.98
N VAL A 168 -9.29 16.46 -9.69
CA VAL A 168 -9.65 15.79 -8.43
C VAL A 168 -9.05 14.39 -8.35
N VAL A 169 -9.14 13.60 -9.43
CA VAL A 169 -8.59 12.24 -9.48
C VAL A 169 -7.06 12.25 -9.41
N ASP A 170 -6.40 13.16 -10.11
CA ASP A 170 -4.94 13.30 -10.08
C ASP A 170 -4.41 13.68 -8.68
N ASN A 171 -5.21 14.40 -7.89
CA ASN A 171 -4.88 14.72 -6.51
C ASN A 171 -5.04 13.54 -5.54
N THR A 172 -5.76 12.50 -5.93
CA THR A 172 -5.99 11.27 -5.16
C THR A 172 -6.82 11.48 -3.86
N LEU A 173 -7.24 10.39 -3.21
CA LEU A 173 -8.04 10.41 -1.98
C LEU A 173 -7.26 10.91 -0.77
N ILE A 174 -5.98 10.53 -0.67
CA ILE A 174 -5.02 11.06 0.31
C ILE A 174 -3.88 11.73 -0.46
N PRO A 175 -4.01 13.03 -0.79
CA PRO A 175 -3.03 13.75 -1.58
C PRO A 175 -1.70 13.87 -0.86
N ALA A 176 -0.62 14.02 -1.62
CA ALA A 176 0.71 14.32 -1.08
C ALA A 176 0.72 15.63 -0.26
N GLU A 177 0.00 16.64 -0.77
CA GLU A 177 -0.16 17.95 -0.15
C GLU A 177 -1.58 18.12 0.42
N ASP A 178 -1.68 18.48 1.70
CA ASP A 178 -2.97 18.52 2.41
C ASP A 178 -3.94 19.58 1.85
N VAL A 179 -3.45 20.59 1.13
CA VAL A 179 -4.27 21.60 0.43
C VAL A 179 -5.14 21.01 -0.67
N ASN A 180 -4.74 19.87 -1.24
CA ASN A 180 -5.46 19.19 -2.32
C ASN A 180 -6.48 18.16 -1.82
N LYS A 181 -6.77 18.14 -0.51
CA LYS A 181 -7.65 17.13 0.07
C LYS A 181 -9.04 17.22 -0.57
N PRO A 182 -9.58 16.11 -1.10
CA PRO A 182 -10.90 16.13 -1.69
C PRO A 182 -11.95 16.45 -0.63
N VAL A 183 -12.96 17.23 -1.04
CA VAL A 183 -14.09 17.63 -0.21
C VAL A 183 -15.34 16.97 -0.76
N LEU A 184 -16.04 16.18 0.06
CA LEU A 184 -17.22 15.40 -0.35
C LEU A 184 -18.24 16.25 -1.12
N GLN A 185 -18.56 17.45 -0.63
CA GLN A 185 -19.52 18.34 -1.29
C GLN A 185 -19.10 18.73 -2.70
N ASN A 186 -17.81 19.02 -2.92
CA ASN A 186 -17.29 19.38 -4.24
C ASN A 186 -17.38 18.19 -5.20
N LEU A 187 -17.05 16.99 -4.72
CA LEU A 187 -17.18 15.75 -5.50
C LEU A 187 -18.65 15.48 -5.85
N GLN A 188 -19.58 15.63 -4.89
CA GLN A 188 -21.01 15.48 -5.14
C GLN A 188 -21.53 16.43 -6.21
N ILE A 189 -21.18 17.72 -6.12
CA ILE A 189 -21.57 18.73 -7.11
C ILE A 189 -21.02 18.38 -8.49
N LEU A 190 -19.75 17.96 -8.56
CA LEU A 190 -19.10 17.64 -9.82
C LEU A 190 -19.65 16.37 -10.46
N THR A 191 -19.83 15.30 -9.68
CA THR A 191 -20.46 14.05 -10.14
C THR A 191 -21.88 14.31 -10.62
N GLN A 192 -22.65 15.13 -9.89
CA GLN A 192 -24.01 15.49 -10.28
C GLN A 192 -24.00 16.30 -11.59
N SER A 193 -23.14 17.32 -11.71
CA SER A 193 -23.03 18.15 -12.91
C SER A 193 -22.67 17.33 -14.15
N LEU A 194 -21.72 16.39 -14.01
CA LEU A 194 -21.37 15.45 -15.07
C LEU A 194 -22.54 14.51 -15.40
N GLY A 195 -23.19 13.93 -14.39
CA GLY A 195 -24.36 13.07 -14.59
C GLY A 195 -25.47 13.79 -15.35
N ASP A 196 -25.85 14.98 -14.88
CA ASP A 196 -26.93 15.78 -15.47
C ASP A 196 -26.61 16.27 -16.88
N SER A 197 -25.34 16.43 -17.23
CA SER A 197 -24.94 17.03 -18.51
C SER A 197 -24.55 16.00 -19.58
N THR A 198 -24.34 14.73 -19.21
CA THR A 198 -23.75 13.71 -20.11
C THR A 198 -24.66 12.53 -20.42
N THR A 199 -25.87 12.45 -19.84
CA THR A 199 -26.86 11.46 -20.29
C THR A 199 -27.26 11.72 -21.75
N GLN A 200 -27.67 10.65 -22.45
CA GLN A 200 -28.16 10.77 -23.84
C GLN A 200 -29.34 11.75 -23.95
N GLU A 201 -30.28 11.69 -23.01
CA GLU A 201 -31.43 12.60 -22.96
C GLU A 201 -31.00 14.05 -22.74
N SER A 202 -30.11 14.31 -21.77
CA SER A 202 -29.62 15.66 -21.52
C SER A 202 -28.86 16.22 -22.71
N LEU A 203 -27.98 15.43 -23.32
CA LEU A 203 -27.25 15.83 -24.52
C LEU A 203 -28.21 16.12 -25.68
N MET A 204 -29.27 15.32 -25.86
CA MET A 204 -30.29 15.58 -26.88
C MET A 204 -31.04 16.89 -26.61
N MET A 205 -31.48 17.11 -25.37
CA MET A 205 -32.20 18.33 -24.97
C MET A 205 -31.34 19.59 -25.15
N GLN A 206 -30.08 19.54 -24.71
CA GLN A 206 -29.12 20.63 -24.88
C GLN A 206 -28.88 20.93 -26.37
N LYS A 207 -28.74 19.89 -27.21
CA LYS A 207 -28.59 20.05 -28.66
C LYS A 207 -29.82 20.68 -29.31
N LEU A 208 -31.03 20.26 -28.91
CA LEU A 208 -32.29 20.81 -29.42
C LEU A 208 -32.44 22.29 -29.08
N ALA A 209 -32.08 22.69 -27.87
CA ALA A 209 -32.16 24.08 -27.41
C ALA A 209 -31.24 25.06 -28.17
N LEU A 210 -30.24 24.55 -28.91
CA LEU A 210 -29.33 25.36 -29.73
C LEU A 210 -29.77 25.48 -31.20
N ILE A 211 -30.79 24.72 -31.61
CA ILE A 211 -31.28 24.67 -33.00
C ILE A 211 -32.70 25.29 -33.11
N SER A 212 -33.41 25.44 -31.99
CA SER A 212 -34.68 26.16 -31.86
C SER A 212 -34.50 27.67 -31.81
#